data_AF-Q8P348-F1
#
_entry.id   AF-Q8P348-F1
#
_cell.length_a   1.000
_cell.length_b   1.000
_cell.length_c   1.000
_cell.angle_alpha   90.00
_cell.angle_beta   90.00
_cell.angle_gamma   90.00
#
_symmetry.space_group_name_H-M   'P 1'
#
loop_
_entity.id
_entity.type
_entity.pdbx_description
1 polymer ?
#
loop_
_entity_poly.entity_id
_entity_poly.type
_entity_poly.pdbx_seq_one_letter_code
_entity_poly.pdbx_strand_id
1 'polypeptide(L)'
;MTTHDDERKALRRLLRQIERPNTSLLASNWPVFGVWLLFAGAFMYLFKTGVQSPLHPLILALGSTCLGVFGAWIVFLSVWARQWPHLRDHIDADSVRARLAELDD
;
A
#
# COMPACT_ATOMS: atom_id res chain seq x y z
N MET A 1 25.47 -13.74 -5.36
CA MET A 1 24.46 -14.81 -5.38
C MET A 1 23.07 -14.30 -5.02
N THR A 2 22.88 -13.48 -3.98
CA THR A 2 21.57 -13.06 -3.47
C THR A 2 20.77 -12.11 -4.38
N THR A 3 21.43 -11.24 -5.16
CA THR A 3 20.76 -10.21 -5.96
C THR A 3 19.90 -10.79 -7.09
N HIS A 4 20.35 -11.87 -7.74
CA HIS A 4 19.61 -12.52 -8.82
C HIS A 4 18.37 -13.25 -8.32
N ASP A 5 18.43 -13.87 -7.13
CA ASP A 5 17.27 -14.52 -6.51
C ASP A 5 16.19 -13.51 -6.10
N ASP A 6 16.59 -12.34 -5.60
CA ASP A 6 15.68 -11.25 -5.25
C ASP A 6 15.04 -10.62 -6.50
N GLU A 7 15.83 -10.39 -7.55
CA GLU A 7 15.37 -9.90 -8.85
C GLU A 7 14.35 -10.87 -9.47
N ARG A 8 14.67 -12.17 -9.49
CA ARG A 8 13.77 -13.23 -9.95
C ARG A 8 12.45 -13.24 -9.18
N LYS A 9 12.50 -13.13 -7.85
CA LYS A 9 11.31 -13.10 -6.99
C LYS A 9 10.45 -11.87 -7.24
N ALA A 10 11.06 -10.72 -7.50
CA ALA A 10 10.36 -9.49 -7.85
C ALA A 10 9.67 -9.60 -9.22
N LEU A 11 10.40 -10.03 -10.25
CA LEU A 11 9.87 -10.21 -11.61
C LEU A 11 8.73 -11.24 -11.65
N ARG A 12 8.86 -12.35 -10.93
CA ARG A 12 7.79 -13.38 -10.85
C ARG A 12 6.54 -12.85 -10.14
N ARG A 13 6.68 -11.97 -9.13
CA ARG A 13 5.53 -11.29 -8.50
C ARG A 13 4.87 -10.28 -9.44
N LEU A 14 5.67 -9.52 -10.18
CA LEU A 14 5.22 -8.53 -11.14
C LEU A 14 4.43 -9.19 -12.28
N LEU A 15 4.98 -10.26 -12.88
CA LEU A 15 4.30 -11.03 -13.92
C LEU A 15 2.94 -11.57 -13.43
N ARG A 16 2.90 -12.12 -12.21
CA ARG A 16 1.67 -12.62 -11.59
C ARG A 16 0.64 -11.52 -11.31
N GLN A 17 1.08 -10.28 -11.05
CA GLN A 17 0.21 -9.10 -10.89
C GLN A 17 -0.30 -8.54 -12.21
N ILE A 18 0.46 -8.70 -13.30
CA ILE A 18 0.05 -8.32 -14.65
C ILE A 18 -0.99 -9.32 -15.17
N GLU A 19 -0.76 -10.62 -15.00
CA GLU A 19 -1.63 -11.66 -15.54
C GLU A 19 -2.97 -11.81 -14.78
N ARG A 20 -3.05 -11.40 -13.51
CA ARG A 20 -4.31 -11.45 -12.75
C ARG A 20 -5.21 -10.24 -13.05
N PRO A 21 -6.47 -10.45 -13.48
CA PRO A 21 -7.48 -9.39 -13.56
C PRO A 21 -7.92 -9.07 -12.13
N ASN A 22 -7.21 -8.17 -11.46
CA ASN A 22 -7.55 -7.79 -10.10
C ASN A 22 -8.78 -6.87 -10.11
N THR A 23 -9.97 -7.43 -9.91
CA THR A 23 -11.07 -6.72 -9.21
C THR A 23 -10.68 -6.59 -7.73
N SER A 24 -9.62 -5.83 -7.46
CA SER A 24 -9.13 -5.66 -6.09
C SER A 24 -10.16 -4.86 -5.30
N LEU A 25 -10.57 -5.36 -4.13
CA LEU A 25 -11.39 -4.59 -3.19
C LEU A 25 -10.72 -3.24 -2.84
N LEU A 26 -9.39 -3.14 -2.95
CA LEU A 26 -8.62 -1.90 -2.81
C LEU A 26 -8.93 -0.85 -3.88
N ALA A 27 -9.35 -1.29 -5.08
CA ALA A 27 -9.78 -0.42 -6.16
C ALA A 27 -11.17 0.18 -5.90
N SER A 28 -11.94 -0.36 -4.96
CA SER A 28 -13.22 0.24 -4.53
C SER A 28 -13.00 1.48 -3.64
N ASN A 29 -14.03 2.30 -3.41
CA ASN A 29 -14.01 3.42 -2.44
C ASN A 29 -14.09 2.96 -0.98
N TRP A 30 -14.46 1.71 -0.74
CA TRP A 30 -14.61 1.12 0.60
C TRP A 30 -13.37 1.16 1.51
N PRO A 31 -12.13 0.93 1.04
CA PRO A 31 -10.94 1.04 1.89
C PRO A 31 -10.73 2.46 2.40
N VAL A 32 -11.01 3.47 1.57
CA VAL A 32 -10.90 4.89 1.96
C VAL A 32 -11.92 5.21 3.07
N PHE A 33 -13.15 4.70 2.95
CA PHE A 33 -14.16 4.81 4.00
C PHE A 33 -13.74 4.12 5.30
N GLY A 34 -13.19 2.90 5.21
CA GLY A 34 -12.69 2.16 6.36
C GLY A 34 -11.56 2.90 7.08
N VAL A 35 -10.60 3.44 6.33
CA VAL A 35 -9.50 4.27 6.86
C VAL A 35 -10.06 5.50 7.55
N TRP A 36 -11.06 6.17 6.98
CA TRP A 36 -11.69 7.34 7.58
C TRP A 36 -12.38 7.04 8.91
N LEU A 37 -13.13 5.94 8.99
CA LEU A 37 -13.76 5.50 10.25
C LEU A 37 -12.72 5.15 11.31
N LEU A 38 -11.65 4.46 10.91
CA LEU A 38 -10.55 4.09 11.80
C LEU A 38 -9.80 5.33 12.30
N PHE A 39 -9.60 6.32 11.43
CA PHE A 39 -9.00 7.60 11.76
C PHE A 39 -9.86 8.38 12.76
N ALA A 40 -11.17 8.50 12.50
CA ALA A 40 -12.10 9.16 13.41
C ALA A 40 -12.12 8.50 14.80
N GLY A 41 -12.17 7.16 14.85
CA GLY A 41 -12.11 6.40 16.10
C GLY A 41 -10.79 6.58 16.85
N ALA A 42 -9.66 6.50 16.14
CA ALA A 42 -8.33 6.66 16.72
C ALA A 42 -8.10 8.09 17.24
N PHE A 43 -8.60 9.09 16.53
CA PHE A 43 -8.52 10.50 16.96
C PHE A 43 -9.34 10.72 18.23
N MET A 44 -10.56 10.19 18.30
CA MET A 44 -11.39 10.24 19.52
C MET A 44 -10.72 9.52 20.70
N TYR A 45 -10.08 8.37 20.45
CA TYR A 45 -9.36 7.63 21.47
C TYR A 45 -8.13 8.39 21.99
N LEU A 46 -7.33 8.98 21.09
CA LEU A 46 -6.17 9.81 21.44
C LEU A 46 -6.57 11.05 22.22
N PHE A 47 -7.67 11.71 21.85
CA PHE A 47 -8.23 12.82 22.62
C PHE A 47 -8.67 12.38 24.02
N LYS A 48 -9.38 11.25 24.15
CA LYS A 48 -9.85 10.73 25.44
C LYS A 48 -8.70 10.39 26.39
N THR A 49 -7.69 9.66 25.89
CA THR A 49 -6.50 9.26 26.67
C THR A 49 -5.60 10.45 26.99
N GLY A 50 -5.59 11.41 26.08
CA GLY A 50 -4.83 12.63 26.19
C GLY A 50 -5.22 13.56 27.34
N VAL A 51 -6.52 13.75 27.58
CA VAL A 51 -7.05 14.62 28.65
C VAL A 51 -6.52 14.23 30.04
N GLN A 52 -6.10 12.98 30.23
CA GLN A 52 -5.68 12.43 31.52
C GLN A 52 -4.16 12.47 31.76
N SER A 53 -3.35 12.93 30.79
CA SER A 53 -1.88 12.82 30.86
C SER A 53 -1.17 14.17 30.69
N PRO A 54 -0.14 14.50 31.49
CA PRO A 54 0.66 15.72 31.32
C PRO A 54 1.46 15.72 30.00
N LEU A 55 1.63 14.56 29.34
CA LEU A 55 2.28 14.40 28.04
C LEU A 55 1.31 14.54 26.86
N HIS A 56 0.09 15.04 27.11
CA HIS A 56 -0.98 15.20 26.13
C HIS A 56 -0.57 15.79 24.77
N PRO A 57 0.20 16.90 24.70
CA PRO A 57 0.50 17.54 23.42
C PRO A 57 1.42 16.66 22.55
N LEU A 58 2.32 15.92 23.19
CA LEU A 58 3.34 15.12 22.53
C LEU A 58 2.75 13.78 22.04
N ILE A 59 1.86 13.18 22.84
CA ILE A 59 1.07 12.00 22.44
C ILE A 59 0.13 12.33 21.29
N LEU A 60 -0.54 13.49 21.34
CA LEU A 60 -1.39 13.95 20.23
C LEU A 60 -0.57 14.21 18.98
N ALA A 61 0.56 14.91 19.07
CA ALA A 61 1.40 15.22 17.92
C ALA A 61 1.95 13.94 17.26
N LEU A 62 2.53 13.02 18.02
CA LEU A 62 3.06 11.76 17.49
C LEU A 62 1.94 10.84 16.99
N GLY A 63 0.87 10.69 17.77
CA GLY A 63 -0.25 9.84 17.44
C GLY A 63 -0.97 10.29 16.16
N SER A 64 -1.24 11.59 16.04
CA SER A 64 -1.86 12.16 14.84
C SER A 64 -0.95 12.09 13.60
N THR A 65 0.36 12.33 13.77
CA THR A 65 1.33 12.21 12.67
C THR A 65 1.43 10.78 12.16
N CYS A 66 1.57 9.80 13.06
CA CYS A 66 1.61 8.39 12.69
C CYS A 66 0.31 7.92 12.02
N LEU A 67 -0.84 8.30 12.56
CA LEU A 67 -2.14 8.02 11.94
C LEU A 67 -2.24 8.66 10.55
N GLY A 68 -1.79 9.92 10.40
CA GLY A 68 -1.79 10.64 9.13
C GLY A 68 -0.97 9.94 8.05
N VAL A 69 0.26 9.55 8.39
CA VAL A 69 1.17 8.81 7.48
C VAL A 69 0.56 7.46 7.11
N PHE A 70 0.02 6.72 8.07
CA PHE A 70 -0.59 5.41 7.82
C PHE A 70 -1.85 5.51 6.96
N GLY A 71 -2.70 6.51 7.22
CA GLY A 71 -3.89 6.79 6.40
C GLY A 71 -3.52 7.18 4.97
N ALA A 72 -2.54 8.07 4.80
CA ALA A 72 -2.03 8.47 3.49
C ALA A 72 -1.46 7.29 2.71
N TRP A 73 -0.74 6.38 3.38
CA TRP A 73 -0.20 5.16 2.78
C TRP A 73 -1.30 4.24 2.25
N ILE A 74 -2.37 4.00 3.01
CA ILE A 74 -3.48 3.14 2.54
C ILE A 74 -4.22 3.80 1.37
N VAL A 75 -4.47 5.11 1.43
CA VAL A 75 -5.08 5.85 0.32
C VAL A 75 -4.22 5.76 -0.93
N PHE A 76 -2.89 5.93 -0.79
CA PHE A 76 -1.95 5.78 -1.89
C PHE A 76 -2.04 4.38 -2.52
N LEU A 77 -2.04 3.31 -1.71
CA LEU A 77 -2.20 1.94 -2.19
C LEU A 77 -3.54 1.71 -2.91
N SER A 78 -4.63 2.31 -2.42
CA SER A 78 -5.93 2.24 -3.07
C SER A 78 -5.95 2.95 -4.42
N VAL A 79 -5.36 4.14 -4.52
CA VAL A 79 -5.23 4.87 -5.79
C VAL A 79 -4.35 4.11 -6.76
N TRP A 80 -3.21 3.60 -6.30
CA TRP A 80 -2.32 2.75 -7.10
C TRP A 80 -3.06 1.53 -7.64
N ALA A 81 -3.84 0.84 -6.81
CA ALA A 81 -4.64 -0.31 -7.23
C ALA A 81 -5.70 0.06 -8.28
N ARG A 82 -6.26 1.27 -8.26
CA ARG A 82 -7.18 1.77 -9.31
C ARG A 82 -6.48 2.12 -10.61
N GLN A 83 -5.27 2.66 -10.52
CA GLN A 83 -4.49 3.07 -11.68
C GLN A 83 -3.75 1.88 -12.32
N TRP A 84 -3.55 0.79 -11.57
CA TRP A 84 -2.85 -0.41 -12.03
C TRP A 84 -3.33 -0.95 -13.38
N PRO A 85 -4.63 -1.04 -13.70
CA PRO A 85 -5.08 -1.48 -15.02
C PRO A 85 -4.56 -0.61 -16.17
N HIS A 86 -4.48 0.71 -15.97
CA HIS A 86 -3.97 1.65 -16.99
C HIS A 86 -2.45 1.56 -17.14
N LEU A 87 -1.74 1.41 -16.02
CA LEU A 87 -0.28 1.23 -16.01
C LEU A 87 0.14 -0.10 -16.60
N ARG A 88 -0.62 -1.17 -16.33
CA ARG A 88 -0.35 -2.53 -16.80
C ARG A 88 -0.19 -2.61 -18.30
N ASP A 89 -1.06 -1.92 -19.04
CA ASP A 89 -1.06 -1.95 -20.50
C ASP A 89 0.17 -1.25 -21.12
N HIS A 90 0.90 -0.46 -20.33
CA HIS A 90 2.16 0.17 -20.73
C HIS A 90 3.40 -0.63 -20.30
N ILE A 91 3.22 -1.72 -19.54
CA ILE A 91 4.32 -2.59 -19.15
C ILE A 91 4.45 -3.69 -20.21
N ASP A 92 5.61 -3.75 -20.86
CA ASP A 92 5.94 -4.83 -21.79
C ASP A 92 6.15 -6.14 -21.02
N ALA A 93 5.06 -6.90 -20.88
CA ALA A 93 5.07 -8.19 -20.20
C ALA A 93 6.00 -9.21 -20.86
N ASP A 94 6.24 -9.09 -22.17
CA ASP A 94 7.11 -10.00 -22.90
C ASP A 94 8.59 -9.71 -22.61
N SER A 95 8.95 -8.43 -22.43
CA SER A 95 10.28 -8.06 -21.91
C SER A 95 10.55 -8.64 -20.51
N VAL A 96 9.54 -8.64 -19.63
CA VAL A 96 9.63 -9.20 -18.27
C VAL A 96 9.78 -10.72 -18.31
N ARG A 97 9.07 -11.40 -19.22
CA ARG A 97 9.22 -12.85 -19.43
C ARG A 97 10.58 -13.23 -19.98
N ALA A 98 11.09 -12.47 -20.96
CA ALA A 98 12.41 -12.69 -21.53
C ALA A 98 13.49 -12.56 -20.46
N ARG A 99 13.43 -11.51 -19.64
CA ARG A 99 14.38 -11.31 -18.54
C ARG A 99 14.29 -12.39 -17.47
N LEU A 100 13.09 -12.85 -17.14
CA LEU A 100 12.90 -13.95 -16.21
C LEU A 100 13.48 -15.28 -16.76
N ALA A 101 13.40 -15.52 -18.06
CA ALA A 101 13.98 -16.70 -18.71
C ALA A 101 15.52 -16.66 -18.68
N GLU A 102 16.13 -15.50 -18.95
CA GLU A 102 17.59 -15.30 -18.83
C GLU A 102 18.13 -15.49 -17.40
N LEU A 103 17.29 -15.29 -16.39
CA LEU A 103 17.63 -15.49 -14.97
C LEU A 103 17.34 -16.92 -14.48
N ASP A 104 16.59 -17.71 -15.27
CA ASP A 104 16.28 -19.12 -14.98
C ASP A 104 17.28 -20.10 -15.63
N ASP A 105 17.93 -19.71 -16.73
CA ASP A 105 19.08 -20.37 -17.38
C ASP A 105 20.41 -20.10 -16.65
#